data_AF-K9PHD1-F1
#
_entry.id   AF-K9PHD1-F1
#
_cell.length_a   1.000
_cell.length_b   1.000
_cell.length_c   1.000
_cell.angle_alpha   90.00
_cell.angle_beta   90.00
_cell.angle_gamma   90.00
#
_symmetry.space_group_name_H-M   'P 1'
#
loop_
_entity.id
_entity.type
_entity.pdbx_description
1 polymer ?
#
loop_
_entity_poly.entity_id
_entity_poly.type
_entity_poly.pdbx_seq_one_letter_code
_entity_poly.pdbx_strand_id
1 'polypeptide(L)'
;MIHQKHLPTTQSSQSGFTIIESLVAILVTAALLAAIAPVIVLSVATRVQAKRIETATDAAKSYTDGVRSGIITAPPTTTLSGTTYTPNNYSAPSLGTLTCSANSYCSLPSADLYCIDVDGGGCTSSSARDFVIQAFRYNQVSTATADKGYQLGVRVYRASGFSSDGGNLKKAPDKQPTFTGGAGDRKAPLVEMTTEITDGVVFSDFCDRLKQPVPSPAPTPAPQSQC
;
A
#
# COMPACT_ATOMS: atom_id res chain seq x y z
N MET A 1 -6.83 96.02 14.04
CA MET A 1 -7.89 95.00 14.00
C MET A 1 -7.42 93.86 13.10
N ILE A 2 -7.02 92.73 13.68
CA ILE A 2 -6.66 91.52 12.94
C ILE A 2 -7.38 90.37 13.66
N HIS A 3 -8.41 89.81 13.02
CA HIS A 3 -9.12 88.64 13.51
C HIS A 3 -8.38 87.37 13.09
N GLN A 4 -7.66 86.76 14.04
CA GLN A 4 -7.19 85.38 13.90
C GLN A 4 -8.39 84.44 14.04
N LYS A 5 -8.82 83.82 12.92
CA LYS A 5 -9.70 82.67 12.94
C LYS A 5 -8.90 81.46 13.44
N HIS A 6 -9.23 80.96 14.63
CA HIS A 6 -8.80 79.65 15.08
C HIS A 6 -9.42 78.57 14.18
N LEU A 7 -8.59 77.84 13.43
CA LEU A 7 -9.00 76.61 12.76
C LEU A 7 -9.34 75.56 13.82
N PRO A 8 -10.44 74.79 13.67
CA PRO A 8 -10.76 73.73 14.62
C PRO A 8 -9.70 72.64 14.49
N THR A 9 -8.96 72.42 15.57
CA THR A 9 -8.07 71.28 15.72
C THR A 9 -8.93 70.03 15.63
N THR A 10 -8.78 69.25 14.55
CA THR A 10 -9.32 67.90 14.48
C THR A 10 -8.69 67.09 15.60
N GLN A 11 -9.43 66.87 16.68
CA GLN A 11 -9.06 65.90 17.70
C GLN A 11 -8.95 64.56 16.99
N SER A 12 -7.72 64.06 16.81
CA SER A 12 -7.56 62.66 16.47
C SER A 12 -8.08 61.89 17.67
N SER A 13 -9.23 61.24 17.52
CA SER A 13 -9.64 60.18 18.44
C SER A 13 -8.60 59.07 18.34
N GLN A 14 -7.48 59.24 19.06
CA GLN A 14 -6.63 58.13 19.46
C GLN A 14 -7.45 57.31 20.47
N SER A 15 -8.41 56.56 19.95
CA SER A 15 -8.96 55.39 20.62
C SER A 15 -7.83 54.37 20.63
N GLY A 16 -6.89 54.55 21.56
CA GLY A 16 -5.78 53.63 21.76
C GLY A 16 -6.35 52.25 22.07
N PHE A 17 -5.82 51.23 21.39
CA PHE A 17 -6.12 49.82 21.65
C PHE A 17 -6.15 49.58 23.15
N THR A 18 -7.33 49.30 23.68
CA THR A 18 -7.44 48.97 25.10
C THR A 18 -6.84 47.59 25.32
N ILE A 19 -6.23 47.37 26.50
CA ILE A 19 -5.70 46.05 26.88
C ILE A 19 -6.78 44.97 26.76
N ILE A 20 -8.05 45.33 27.04
CA ILE A 20 -9.22 44.45 26.91
C ILE A 20 -9.47 44.05 25.46
N GLU A 21 -9.43 45.00 24.52
CA GLU A 21 -9.60 44.72 23.08
C GLU A 21 -8.50 43.80 22.55
N SER A 22 -7.25 44.04 22.97
CA SER A 22 -6.12 43.16 22.63
C SER A 22 -6.27 41.76 23.24
N LEU A 23 -6.80 41.64 24.47
CA LEU A 23 -7.06 40.36 25.13
C LEU A 23 -8.17 39.58 24.42
N VAL A 24 -9.27 40.24 24.05
CA VAL A 24 -10.35 39.63 23.27
C VAL A 24 -9.85 39.18 21.89
N ALA A 25 -9.03 39.99 21.22
CA ALA A 25 -8.44 39.62 19.94
C ALA A 25 -7.56 38.36 20.05
N ILE A 26 -6.74 38.25 21.10
CA ILE A 26 -5.93 37.05 21.36
C ILE A 26 -6.83 35.83 21.65
N LEU A 27 -7.91 35.98 22.42
CA LEU A 27 -8.83 34.87 22.69
C LEU A 27 -9.54 34.38 21.42
N VAL A 28 -10.02 35.31 20.59
CA VAL A 28 -10.68 34.98 19.32
C VAL A 28 -9.70 34.31 18.36
N THR A 29 -8.48 34.85 18.22
CA THR A 29 -7.45 34.23 17.35
C THR A 29 -7.03 32.85 17.85
N ALA A 30 -6.87 32.66 19.17
CA ALA A 30 -6.56 31.36 19.75
C ALA A 30 -7.68 30.34 19.51
N ALA A 31 -8.95 30.75 19.65
CA ALA A 31 -10.10 29.89 19.37
C ALA A 31 -10.18 29.50 17.87
N LEU A 32 -9.93 30.45 16.98
CA LEU A 32 -9.89 30.20 15.53
C LEU A 32 -8.75 29.24 15.15
N LEU A 33 -7.55 29.41 15.72
CA LEU A 33 -6.42 28.51 15.48
C LEU A 33 -6.70 27.11 16.05
N ALA A 34 -7.30 27.01 17.23
CA ALA A 34 -7.69 25.73 17.82
C ALA A 34 -8.74 24.99 16.96
N ALA A 35 -9.66 25.71 16.33
CA ALA A 35 -10.67 25.14 15.45
C ALA A 35 -10.11 24.56 14.15
N ILE A 36 -9.04 25.14 13.59
CA ILE A 36 -8.44 24.72 12.30
C ILE A 36 -7.39 23.61 12.48
N ALA A 37 -6.75 23.52 13.65
CA ALA A 37 -5.68 22.57 13.92
C ALA A 37 -6.00 21.10 13.59
N PRO A 38 -7.20 20.54 13.90
CA PRO A 38 -7.53 19.15 13.57
C PRO A 38 -7.48 18.85 12.06
N VAL A 39 -7.89 19.81 11.23
CA VAL A 39 -7.91 19.65 9.76
C VAL A 39 -6.50 19.58 9.20
N ILE A 40 -5.57 20.38 9.74
CA ILE A 40 -4.17 20.37 9.35
C ILE A 40 -3.53 19.01 9.67
N VAL A 41 -3.76 18.49 10.88
CA VAL A 41 -3.23 17.18 11.30
C VAL A 41 -3.75 16.06 10.41
N LEU A 42 -5.05 16.07 10.11
CA LEU A 42 -5.66 15.09 9.22
C LEU A 42 -5.10 15.18 7.79
N SER A 43 -4.89 16.40 7.28
CA SER A 43 -4.30 16.62 5.95
C SER A 43 -2.87 16.08 5.86
N VAL A 44 -2.05 16.30 6.88
CA VAL A 44 -0.67 15.76 6.89
C VAL A 44 -0.67 14.24 7.00
N ALA A 45 -1.50 13.66 7.88
CA ALA A 45 -1.59 12.21 8.05
C ALA A 45 -1.98 11.49 6.74
N THR A 46 -2.96 12.05 6.02
CA THR A 46 -3.43 11.48 4.75
C THR A 46 -2.37 11.57 3.65
N ARG A 47 -1.63 12.67 3.59
CA ARG A 47 -0.51 12.81 2.64
C ARG A 47 0.61 11.80 2.92
N VAL A 48 0.95 11.59 4.19
CA VAL A 48 1.95 10.57 4.57
C VAL A 48 1.48 9.17 4.22
N GLN A 49 0.20 8.87 4.46
CA GLN A 49 -0.37 7.58 4.13
C GLN A 49 -0.42 7.34 2.61
N ALA A 50 -0.85 8.35 1.83
CA ALA A 50 -0.86 8.29 0.38
C ALA A 50 0.56 8.07 -0.18
N LYS A 51 1.56 8.80 0.34
CA LYS A 51 2.96 8.63 -0.07
C LYS A 51 3.48 7.21 0.21
N ARG A 52 3.07 6.63 1.35
CA ARG A 52 3.46 5.27 1.70
C ARG A 52 2.84 4.24 0.74
N ILE A 53 1.58 4.41 0.37
CA ILE A 53 0.90 3.54 -0.61
C ILE A 53 1.54 3.68 -1.99
N GLU A 54 1.87 4.90 -2.40
CA GLU A 54 2.60 5.17 -3.65
C GLU A 54 3.95 4.42 -3.68
N THR A 55 4.76 4.59 -2.63
CA THR A 55 6.08 3.92 -2.53
C THR A 55 5.95 2.39 -2.51
N ALA A 56 4.94 1.85 -1.80
CA ALA A 56 4.65 0.42 -1.81
C ALA A 56 4.18 -0.09 -3.18
N THR A 57 3.44 0.74 -3.92
CA THR A 57 3.00 0.42 -5.28
C THR A 57 4.18 0.36 -6.23
N ASP A 58 5.09 1.32 -6.13
CA ASP A 58 6.30 1.35 -6.94
C ASP A 58 7.22 0.16 -6.62
N ALA A 59 7.34 -0.21 -5.34
CA ALA A 59 8.06 -1.41 -4.91
C ALA A 59 7.46 -2.70 -5.49
N ALA A 60 6.13 -2.82 -5.52
CA ALA A 60 5.48 -3.98 -6.13
C ALA A 60 5.67 -4.05 -7.64
N LYS A 61 5.64 -2.90 -8.33
CA LYS A 61 5.90 -2.81 -9.77
C LYS A 61 7.35 -3.18 -10.09
N SER A 62 8.31 -2.60 -9.39
CA SER A 62 9.74 -2.90 -9.60
C SER A 62 10.06 -4.37 -9.34
N TYR A 63 9.47 -4.97 -8.30
CA TYR A 63 9.56 -6.41 -8.06
C TYR A 63 8.98 -7.22 -9.23
N THR A 64 7.77 -6.87 -9.67
CA THR A 64 7.09 -7.55 -10.78
C THR A 64 7.91 -7.48 -12.06
N ASP A 65 8.45 -6.31 -12.39
CA ASP A 65 9.30 -6.09 -13.57
C ASP A 65 10.65 -6.81 -13.43
N GLY A 66 11.21 -6.88 -12.22
CA GLY A 66 12.39 -7.69 -11.91
C GLY A 66 12.14 -9.19 -12.13
N VAL A 67 10.96 -9.68 -11.75
CA VAL A 67 10.56 -11.08 -12.00
C VAL A 67 10.32 -11.33 -13.50
N ARG A 68 9.70 -10.38 -14.21
CA ARG A 68 9.48 -10.47 -15.67
C ARG A 68 10.77 -10.48 -16.48
N SER A 69 11.74 -9.67 -16.07
CA SER A 69 13.05 -9.57 -16.74
C SER A 69 14.01 -10.71 -16.35
N GLY A 70 13.65 -11.55 -15.39
CA GLY A 70 14.50 -12.63 -14.87
C GLY A 70 15.63 -12.16 -13.95
N ILE A 71 15.74 -10.85 -13.67
CA ILE A 71 16.72 -10.30 -12.71
C ILE A 71 16.41 -10.80 -11.30
N ILE A 72 15.13 -10.80 -10.92
CA ILE A 72 14.65 -11.40 -9.69
C ILE A 72 14.17 -12.80 -10.02
N THR A 73 14.71 -13.79 -9.32
CA THR A 73 14.20 -15.15 -9.37
C THR A 73 12.76 -15.14 -8.89
N ALA A 74 11.81 -15.23 -9.80
CA ALA A 74 10.82 -16.28 -9.75
C ALA A 74 10.40 -16.81 -8.34
N PRO A 75 9.32 -16.32 -7.71
CA PRO A 75 8.90 -16.83 -6.40
C PRO A 75 8.46 -18.31 -6.43
N PRO A 76 8.36 -18.98 -5.27
CA PRO A 76 7.97 -20.39 -5.21
C PRO A 76 6.63 -20.65 -5.90
N THR A 77 6.53 -21.79 -6.59
CA THR A 77 5.25 -22.27 -7.14
C THR A 77 4.37 -22.73 -5.99
N THR A 78 3.14 -22.21 -5.91
CA THR A 78 2.20 -22.66 -4.90
C THR A 78 1.44 -23.89 -5.41
N THR A 79 1.56 -25.01 -4.71
CA THR A 79 0.84 -26.26 -5.04
C THR A 79 -0.32 -26.48 -4.04
N LEU A 80 -1.38 -25.69 -4.13
CA LEU A 80 -2.65 -25.93 -3.45
C LEU A 80 -3.46 -26.79 -4.43
N SER A 81 -3.56 -28.07 -4.08
CA SER A 81 -4.28 -29.05 -4.88
C SER A 81 -5.79 -28.73 -4.84
N GLY A 82 -6.44 -28.65 -6.00
CA GLY A 82 -7.90 -28.80 -6.13
C GLY A 82 -8.79 -27.56 -5.95
N THR A 83 -8.27 -26.32 -5.97
CA THR A 83 -9.13 -25.11 -5.95
C THR A 83 -8.71 -24.07 -6.97
N THR A 84 -9.69 -23.36 -7.55
CA THR A 84 -9.48 -22.14 -8.35
C THR A 84 -8.68 -21.15 -7.52
N TYR A 85 -7.42 -20.94 -7.89
CA TYR A 85 -6.56 -20.01 -7.18
C TYR A 85 -7.05 -18.58 -7.37
N THR A 86 -7.36 -17.95 -6.24
CA THR A 86 -7.50 -16.51 -6.12
C THR A 86 -6.47 -16.03 -5.10
N PRO A 87 -5.97 -14.78 -5.21
CA PRO A 87 -5.09 -14.19 -4.21
C PRO A 87 -5.61 -14.42 -2.78
N ASN A 88 -6.92 -14.28 -2.57
CA ASN A 88 -7.60 -14.42 -1.29
C ASN A 88 -7.37 -15.79 -0.61
N ASN A 89 -7.14 -16.86 -1.37
CA ASN A 89 -6.90 -18.19 -0.81
C ASN A 89 -5.48 -18.37 -0.29
N TYR A 90 -4.52 -17.59 -0.78
CA TYR A 90 -3.15 -17.59 -0.27
C TYR A 90 -3.10 -16.98 1.14
N SER A 91 -2.54 -17.71 2.11
CA SER A 91 -2.46 -17.28 3.51
C SER A 91 -1.59 -16.03 3.65
N ALA A 92 -1.95 -15.15 4.59
CA ALA A 92 -1.03 -14.10 5.01
C ALA A 92 0.24 -14.73 5.61
N PRO A 93 1.40 -14.07 5.52
CA PRO A 93 2.63 -14.58 6.12
C PRO A 93 2.48 -14.74 7.64
N SER A 94 3.19 -15.70 8.21
CA SER A 94 3.38 -15.77 9.66
C SER A 94 4.17 -14.56 10.16
N LEU A 95 3.93 -14.19 11.41
CA LEU A 95 4.76 -13.19 12.10
C LEU A 95 6.13 -13.79 12.43
N GLY A 96 7.12 -12.93 12.68
CA GLY A 96 8.42 -13.35 13.15
C GLY A 96 9.56 -12.45 12.72
N THR A 97 10.77 -12.93 12.99
CA THR A 97 11.99 -12.27 12.55
C THR A 97 12.12 -12.35 11.04
N LEU A 98 12.27 -11.19 10.40
CA LEU A 98 12.64 -11.08 9.00
C LEU A 98 14.15 -11.32 8.88
N THR A 99 14.53 -12.37 8.15
CA THR A 99 15.94 -12.66 7.85
C THR A 99 16.16 -12.56 6.35
N CYS A 100 16.36 -11.34 5.88
CA CYS A 100 16.62 -11.03 4.47
C CYS A 100 17.67 -9.92 4.38
N SER A 101 18.55 -10.02 3.40
CA SER A 101 19.38 -8.91 2.97
C SER A 101 18.54 -7.90 2.17
N ALA A 102 19.10 -6.70 1.97
CA ALA A 102 18.49 -5.68 1.12
C ALA A 102 18.17 -6.24 -0.27
N ASN A 103 16.95 -6.03 -0.76
CA ASN A 103 16.53 -6.41 -2.11
C ASN A 103 16.77 -7.90 -2.40
N SER A 104 16.35 -8.76 -1.47
CA SER A 104 16.55 -10.21 -1.55
C SER A 104 15.41 -10.96 -0.89
N TYR A 105 15.25 -12.24 -1.25
CA TYR A 105 14.32 -13.12 -0.54
C TYR A 105 14.73 -13.34 0.91
N CYS A 106 13.75 -13.46 1.78
CA CYS A 106 13.92 -13.78 3.19
C CYS A 106 14.02 -15.29 3.37
N SER A 107 14.88 -15.74 4.29
CA SER A 107 14.88 -17.14 4.76
C SER A 107 13.82 -17.41 5.82
N LEU A 108 13.42 -16.36 6.56
CA LEU A 108 12.37 -16.41 7.60
C LEU A 108 11.49 -15.16 7.52
N PRO A 109 10.21 -15.28 7.91
CA PRO A 109 9.54 -16.51 8.32
C PRO A 109 9.15 -17.44 7.15
N SER A 110 9.28 -16.99 5.91
CA SER A 110 8.97 -17.78 4.72
C SER A 110 9.77 -17.31 3.50
N ALA A 111 10.05 -18.23 2.58
CA ALA A 111 10.84 -18.00 1.36
C ALA A 111 10.07 -17.28 0.24
N ASP A 112 8.76 -17.10 0.38
CA ASP A 112 7.90 -16.32 -0.52
C ASP A 112 7.92 -14.81 -0.21
N LEU A 113 8.77 -14.39 0.73
CA LEU A 113 8.92 -13.01 1.16
C LEU A 113 10.17 -12.38 0.53
N TYR A 114 10.00 -11.23 -0.10
CA TYR A 114 11.07 -10.44 -0.70
C TYR A 114 11.20 -9.09 0.00
N CYS A 115 12.40 -8.76 0.44
CA CYS A 115 12.70 -7.51 1.12
C CYS A 115 12.91 -6.37 0.13
N ILE A 116 12.24 -5.24 0.36
CA ILE A 116 12.54 -3.96 -0.28
C ILE A 116 13.05 -3.02 0.80
N ASP A 117 14.36 -2.82 0.78
CA ASP A 117 15.08 -1.99 1.74
C ASP A 117 15.16 -0.54 1.22
N VAL A 118 14.64 0.40 2.01
CA VAL A 118 14.56 1.82 1.65
C VAL A 118 15.53 2.66 2.48
N ASP A 119 15.87 2.25 3.69
CA ASP A 119 16.73 3.01 4.60
C ASP A 119 18.12 2.43 4.84
N GLY A 120 18.40 1.25 4.28
CA GLY A 120 19.68 0.56 4.33
C GLY A 120 19.78 -0.39 5.52
N GLY A 121 20.26 -1.60 5.27
CA GLY A 121 20.51 -2.62 6.31
C GLY A 121 19.58 -3.83 6.26
N GLY A 122 18.71 -3.90 5.26
CA GLY A 122 17.75 -4.99 5.07
C GLY A 122 16.48 -4.82 5.92
N CYS A 123 15.49 -5.66 5.63
CA CYS A 123 14.17 -5.54 6.24
C CYS A 123 14.17 -6.08 7.66
N THR A 124 13.79 -5.22 8.61
CA THR A 124 13.61 -5.59 10.02
C THR A 124 12.18 -5.34 10.48
N SER A 125 11.70 -6.13 11.44
CA SER A 125 10.36 -5.95 12.02
C SER A 125 10.22 -4.67 12.87
N SER A 126 11.31 -3.92 13.06
CA SER A 126 11.32 -2.58 13.63
C SER A 126 11.24 -1.47 12.57
N SER A 127 11.52 -1.77 11.30
CA SER A 127 11.58 -0.75 10.25
C SER A 127 10.19 -0.24 9.87
N ALA A 128 10.02 1.08 9.95
CA ALA A 128 8.81 1.77 9.52
C ALA A 128 8.83 2.15 8.04
N ARG A 129 9.99 2.02 7.37
CA ARG A 129 10.24 2.47 6.00
C ARG A 129 10.36 1.33 5.01
N ASP A 130 10.82 0.17 5.47
CA ASP A 130 10.98 -0.99 4.60
C ASP A 130 9.65 -1.69 4.32
N PHE A 131 9.65 -2.37 3.17
CA PHE A 131 8.53 -3.15 2.71
C PHE A 131 8.93 -4.60 2.54
N VAL A 132 7.99 -5.49 2.83
CA VAL A 132 8.15 -6.91 2.56
C VAL A 132 7.05 -7.31 1.60
N ILE A 133 7.48 -7.84 0.46
CA ILE A 133 6.61 -8.32 -0.59
C ILE A 133 6.37 -9.80 -0.34
N GLN A 134 5.13 -10.20 -0.10
CA GLN A 134 4.73 -11.59 -0.24
C GLN A 134 4.36 -11.83 -1.69
N ALA A 135 5.07 -12.73 -2.36
CA ALA A 135 4.85 -13.04 -3.76
C ALA A 135 4.62 -14.54 -3.96
N PHE A 136 3.61 -14.88 -4.75
CA PHE A 136 3.23 -16.26 -4.99
C PHE A 136 2.79 -16.46 -6.44
N ARG A 137 3.11 -17.64 -6.97
CA ARG A 137 2.75 -18.02 -8.34
C ARG A 137 1.65 -19.05 -8.34
N TYR A 138 0.70 -18.87 -9.23
CA TYR A 138 -0.39 -19.82 -9.41
C TYR A 138 -0.81 -19.92 -10.88
N ASN A 139 -1.41 -21.05 -11.20
CA ASN A 139 -2.02 -21.34 -12.49
C ASN A 139 -3.35 -22.05 -12.20
N GLN A 140 -4.42 -21.65 -12.91
CA GLN A 140 -5.78 -22.15 -12.65
C GLN A 140 -6.00 -23.60 -13.11
N VAL A 141 -5.14 -24.12 -14.00
CA VAL A 141 -5.34 -25.42 -14.68
C VAL A 141 -4.26 -26.44 -14.33
N SER A 142 -3.02 -26.01 -14.06
CA SER A 142 -1.90 -26.89 -13.69
C SER A 142 -1.27 -26.44 -12.38
N THR A 143 -1.32 -27.30 -11.35
CA THR A 143 -0.64 -27.08 -10.07
C THR A 143 0.85 -27.42 -10.11
N ALA A 144 1.37 -27.92 -11.24
CA ALA A 144 2.72 -28.51 -11.29
C ALA A 144 3.71 -27.79 -12.21
N THR A 145 3.26 -27.07 -13.24
CA THR A 145 4.16 -26.48 -14.25
C THR A 145 3.82 -25.01 -14.53
N ALA A 146 4.70 -24.11 -14.07
CA ALA A 146 4.67 -22.68 -14.39
C ALA A 146 5.34 -22.36 -15.75
N ASP A 147 5.78 -23.39 -16.47
CA ASP A 147 6.56 -23.31 -17.72
C ASP A 147 5.74 -22.77 -18.90
N LYS A 148 4.40 -22.78 -18.77
CA LYS A 148 3.43 -22.22 -19.71
C LYS A 148 2.94 -20.82 -19.28
N GLY A 149 3.74 -20.12 -18.49
CA GLY A 149 3.39 -18.86 -17.88
C GLY A 149 2.45 -19.04 -16.69
N TYR A 150 2.39 -18.02 -15.84
CA TYR A 150 1.69 -18.07 -14.56
C TYR A 150 1.12 -16.71 -14.18
N GLN A 151 0.15 -16.71 -13.26
CA GLN A 151 -0.28 -15.51 -12.59
C GLN A 151 0.59 -15.30 -11.35
N LEU A 152 1.10 -14.08 -11.19
CA LEU A 152 1.87 -13.62 -10.06
C LEU A 152 0.95 -12.79 -9.16
N GLY A 153 0.70 -13.29 -7.95
CA GLY A 153 0.09 -12.53 -6.88
C GLY A 153 1.16 -11.85 -6.04
N VAL A 154 0.97 -10.56 -5.75
CA VAL A 154 1.90 -9.73 -4.99
C VAL A 154 1.13 -8.98 -3.91
N ARG A 155 1.61 -9.06 -2.66
CA ARG A 155 1.13 -8.26 -1.53
C ARG A 155 2.28 -7.53 -0.88
N VAL A 156 2.10 -6.24 -0.62
CA VAL A 156 3.12 -5.43 0.03
C VAL A 156 2.71 -5.13 1.45
N TYR A 157 3.54 -5.56 2.39
CA TYR A 157 3.42 -5.25 3.80
C TYR A 157 4.48 -4.26 4.21
N ARG A 158 4.22 -3.53 5.30
CA ARG A 158 5.28 -2.82 6.02
C ARG A 158 6.12 -3.84 6.77
N ALA A 159 7.44 -3.69 6.78
CA ALA A 159 8.32 -4.59 7.53
C ALA A 159 7.96 -4.61 9.03
N SER A 160 7.63 -3.44 9.60
CA SER A 160 7.10 -3.31 10.97
C SER A 160 5.80 -4.07 11.27
N GLY A 161 5.05 -4.49 10.25
CA GLY A 161 3.87 -5.33 10.40
C GLY A 161 4.17 -6.74 10.91
N PHE A 162 5.41 -7.22 10.73
CA PHE A 162 5.85 -8.56 11.15
C PHE A 162 6.19 -8.68 12.63
N SER A 163 6.23 -7.56 13.36
CA SER A 163 6.29 -7.55 14.82
C SER A 163 5.09 -8.27 15.43
N SER A 164 5.20 -8.78 16.66
CA SER A 164 4.08 -9.41 17.37
C SER A 164 2.95 -8.43 17.74
N ASP A 165 3.23 -7.13 17.70
CA ASP A 165 2.32 -6.09 18.19
C ASP A 165 1.13 -5.89 17.24
N GLY A 166 -0.09 -5.89 17.79
CA GLY A 166 -1.31 -5.64 17.00
C GLY A 166 -1.87 -6.85 16.26
N GLY A 167 -1.42 -8.07 16.59
CA GLY A 167 -2.00 -9.32 16.07
C GLY A 167 -1.38 -9.83 14.77
N ASN A 168 -2.08 -10.73 14.09
CA ASN A 168 -1.61 -11.38 12.86
C ASN A 168 -1.70 -10.45 11.63
N LEU A 169 -0.85 -10.70 10.63
CA LEU A 169 -0.97 -10.05 9.33
C LEU A 169 -2.32 -10.40 8.69
N LYS A 170 -2.91 -9.40 8.04
CA LYS A 170 -4.18 -9.53 7.34
C LYS A 170 -3.94 -9.80 5.85
N LYS A 171 -5.02 -10.15 5.16
CA LYS A 171 -5.08 -10.30 3.71
C LYS A 171 -6.42 -9.78 3.21
N ALA A 172 -6.61 -9.69 1.89
CA ALA A 172 -7.91 -9.36 1.33
C ALA A 172 -9.05 -10.19 1.98
N PRO A 173 -10.20 -9.55 2.27
CA PRO A 173 -10.58 -8.18 1.88
C PRO A 173 -10.00 -7.05 2.74
N ASP A 174 -9.35 -7.35 3.86
CA ASP A 174 -8.83 -6.36 4.80
C ASP A 174 -7.53 -5.72 4.30
N LYS A 175 -7.65 -4.64 3.53
CA LYS A 175 -6.54 -3.84 3.00
C LYS A 175 -6.42 -2.51 3.70
N GLN A 176 -5.23 -1.92 3.66
CA GLN A 176 -5.01 -0.60 4.22
C GLN A 176 -5.85 0.43 3.45
N PRO A 177 -6.70 1.24 4.12
CA PRO A 177 -7.42 2.29 3.43
C PRO A 177 -6.45 3.39 2.98
N THR A 178 -6.76 4.02 1.86
CA THR A 178 -6.01 5.19 1.34
C THR A 178 -6.09 6.38 2.30
N PHE A 179 -7.15 6.42 3.11
CA PHE A 179 -7.39 7.44 4.12
C PHE A 179 -7.57 6.78 5.49
N THR A 180 -6.79 7.22 6.48
CA THR A 180 -6.89 6.73 7.86
C THR A 180 -6.43 7.82 8.83
N GLY A 181 -7.01 7.84 10.03
CA GLY A 181 -6.50 8.68 11.11
C GLY A 181 -5.17 8.11 11.62
N GLY A 182 -4.06 8.80 11.37
CA GLY A 182 -2.75 8.43 11.91
C GLY A 182 -1.96 7.43 11.06
N ALA A 183 -1.32 6.45 11.69
CA ALA A 183 -0.32 5.58 11.04
C ALA A 183 -0.91 4.39 10.24
N GLY A 184 -2.24 4.26 10.24
CA GLY A 184 -3.00 3.16 9.64
C GLY A 184 -2.78 1.81 10.30
N ASP A 185 -3.47 0.78 9.80
CA ASP A 185 -3.29 -0.59 10.22
C ASP A 185 -1.94 -1.12 9.69
N ARG A 186 -1.05 -1.53 10.60
CA ARG A 186 0.28 -2.06 10.23
C ARG A 186 0.20 -3.50 9.73
N LYS A 187 -0.90 -4.20 10.02
CA LYS A 187 -1.11 -5.61 9.67
C LYS A 187 -1.79 -5.79 8.33
N ALA A 188 -2.49 -4.76 7.85
CA ALA A 188 -3.09 -4.78 6.54
C ALA A 188 -2.03 -4.59 5.45
N PRO A 189 -2.12 -5.32 4.32
CA PRO A 189 -1.29 -5.04 3.16
C PRO A 189 -1.59 -3.62 2.64
N LEU A 190 -0.54 -2.92 2.25
CA LEU A 190 -0.62 -1.59 1.63
C LEU A 190 -1.12 -1.70 0.18
N VAL A 191 -0.70 -2.76 -0.50
CA VAL A 191 -1.00 -3.00 -1.91
C VAL A 191 -1.18 -4.51 -2.12
N GLU A 192 -2.14 -4.88 -2.96
CA GLU A 192 -2.29 -6.23 -3.47
C GLU A 192 -2.60 -6.15 -4.95
N MET A 193 -1.79 -6.83 -5.77
CA MET A 193 -1.92 -6.86 -7.22
C MET A 193 -1.73 -8.27 -7.75
N THR A 194 -2.37 -8.52 -8.88
CA THR A 194 -2.16 -9.73 -9.67
C THR A 194 -1.71 -9.33 -11.04
N THR A 195 -0.71 -10.02 -11.56
CA THR A 195 -0.28 -9.83 -12.95
C THR A 195 0.00 -11.15 -13.61
N GLU A 196 0.08 -11.12 -14.93
CA GLU A 196 0.52 -12.27 -15.71
C GLU A 196 2.01 -12.18 -15.99
N ILE A 197 2.68 -13.32 -15.90
CA ILE A 197 4.07 -13.51 -16.31
C ILE A 197 4.09 -14.57 -17.40
N THR A 198 4.58 -14.14 -18.56
CA THR A 198 4.75 -14.94 -19.77
C THR A 198 6.22 -14.90 -20.15
N ASP A 199 6.86 -16.06 -20.22
CA ASP A 199 8.23 -16.17 -20.70
C ASP A 199 8.30 -17.36 -21.68
N GLY A 200 8.66 -17.08 -22.94
CA GLY A 200 8.73 -18.10 -24.00
C GLY A 200 7.41 -18.80 -24.37
N VAL A 201 6.26 -18.33 -23.88
CA VAL A 201 4.96 -18.97 -24.10
C VAL A 201 4.30 -18.55 -25.42
N VAL A 202 3.54 -19.46 -26.01
CA VAL A 202 2.73 -19.19 -27.21
C VAL A 202 1.26 -18.97 -26.85
N PHE A 203 0.49 -18.39 -27.76
CA PHE A 203 -0.95 -18.13 -27.57
C PHE A 203 -1.74 -19.40 -27.19
N SER A 204 -1.36 -20.57 -27.67
CA SER A 204 -2.02 -21.83 -27.30
C SER A 204 -1.84 -22.19 -25.81
N ASP A 205 -0.69 -21.88 -25.22
CA ASP A 205 -0.43 -22.11 -23.79
C ASP A 205 -1.34 -21.24 -22.91
N PHE A 206 -1.62 -20.02 -23.38
CA PHE A 206 -2.59 -19.13 -22.76
C PHE A 206 -4.01 -19.72 -22.82
N CYS A 207 -4.45 -20.19 -23.98
CA CYS A 207 -5.77 -20.82 -24.11
C CYS A 207 -5.89 -22.09 -23.27
N ASP A 208 -4.86 -22.95 -23.25
CA ASP A 208 -4.86 -24.17 -22.43
C ASP A 208 -4.98 -23.87 -20.94
N ARG A 209 -4.45 -22.73 -20.48
CA ARG A 209 -4.57 -22.25 -19.11
C ARG A 209 -5.92 -21.62 -18.78
N LEU A 210 -6.66 -21.12 -19.77
CA LEU A 210 -7.97 -20.52 -19.56
C LEU A 210 -9.13 -21.51 -19.69
N LYS A 211 -8.90 -22.68 -20.30
CA LYS A 211 -9.89 -23.77 -20.35
C LYS A 211 -10.25 -24.19 -18.93
N GLN A 212 -11.45 -23.85 -18.48
CA GLN A 212 -11.95 -24.33 -17.20
C GLN A 212 -12.04 -25.87 -17.23
N PRO A 213 -11.82 -26.55 -16.08
CA PRO A 213 -12.12 -27.97 -15.98
C PRO A 213 -13.61 -28.17 -16.30
N VAL A 214 -13.91 -28.86 -17.41
CA VAL A 214 -15.29 -29.10 -17.83
C VAL A 214 -15.97 -29.95 -16.74
N PRO A 215 -17.03 -29.49 -16.07
CA PRO A 215 -17.82 -30.35 -15.21
C PRO A 215 -18.54 -31.37 -16.11
N SER A 216 -18.33 -32.66 -15.84
CA SER A 216 -19.00 -33.75 -16.56
C SER A 216 -20.41 -33.95 -16.01
N PRO A 217 -21.46 -34.12 -16.85
CA PRO A 217 -21.47 -34.20 -18.31
C PRO A 217 -21.68 -32.86 -19.02
N ALA A 218 -21.05 -32.70 -20.20
CA ALA A 218 -20.93 -31.46 -20.97
C ALA A 218 -22.21 -31.07 -21.75
N PRO A 219 -22.67 -29.80 -21.70
CA PRO A 219 -23.57 -29.24 -22.70
C PRO A 219 -22.80 -28.87 -23.98
N THR A 220 -23.49 -28.98 -25.12
CA THR A 220 -23.01 -28.70 -26.48
C THR A 220 -22.24 -27.37 -26.58
N PRO A 221 -21.05 -27.34 -27.21
CA PRO A 221 -20.21 -26.13 -27.24
C PRO A 221 -20.85 -25.01 -28.07
N ALA A 222 -20.97 -23.83 -27.46
CA ALA A 222 -21.33 -22.59 -28.13
C ALA A 222 -20.13 -22.07 -28.97
N PRO A 223 -20.35 -21.50 -30.16
CA PRO A 223 -19.29 -21.15 -31.11
C PRO A 223 -18.53 -19.84 -30.77
N GLN A 224 -18.43 -19.44 -29.49
CA GLN A 224 -17.90 -18.12 -29.10
C GLN A 224 -16.68 -18.12 -28.17
N SER A 225 -16.04 -19.26 -27.91
CA SER A 225 -14.75 -19.22 -27.23
C SER A 225 -13.65 -19.56 -28.24
N GLN A 226 -12.99 -18.52 -28.78
CA GLN A 226 -11.69 -18.68 -29.47
C GLN A 226 -10.55 -18.75 -28.44
N CYS A 227 -10.80 -19.56 -27.41
CA CYS A 227 -9.95 -20.42 -26.60
C CYS A 227 -10.90 -21.52 -26.07
#